data_AF-A0A2H1H927-F1
#
_entry.id   AF-A0A2H1H927-F1
#
_cell.length_a   1.000
_cell.length_b   1.000
_cell.length_c   1.000
_cell.angle_alpha   90.00
_cell.angle_beta   90.00
_cell.angle_gamma   90.00
#
_symmetry.space_group_name_H-M   'P 1'
#
loop_
_entity.id
_entity.type
_entity.pdbx_description
1 polymer ?
#
loop_
_entity_poly.entity_id
_entity_poly.type
_entity_poly.pdbx_seq_one_letter_code
_entity_poly.pdbx_strand_id
1 'polypeptide(L)'
;MAIRLQEPYEAVPPADYVNLRAHAKLRIRHPGYDDANNELLSLVAADCASGGDDGLGVGGEEQQGNRGQTRYGIQYQLVHAACAIVAGNRFDGVISRQKDWDNDHSLPLDPAALLPTGDYYFHVPNERQPLLGTENPVLNLNPPYPVVPNFRSWSFPTDQFRDSPALRAWTSTTIAPASDGDQSAKERDVSCRLTHHHECVQMAHIVPTTEAHWFMSNDMGRMSVKDGKDAIEIGNENLILLRADVYTIWDRSDFSIVPKMDTTLVGK
;
A
#
# COMPACT_ATOMS: atom_id res chain seq x y z
N MET A 1 -9.40 -32.96 24.81
CA MET A 1 -10.07 -32.03 23.89
C MET A 1 -9.13 -31.82 22.71
N ALA A 2 -9.35 -32.56 21.63
CA ALA A 2 -8.47 -32.59 20.47
C ALA A 2 -8.78 -31.39 19.58
N ILE A 3 -7.83 -30.45 19.47
CA ILE A 3 -7.89 -29.33 18.54
C ILE A 3 -7.39 -29.85 17.19
N ARG A 4 -8.30 -29.87 16.23
CA ARG A 4 -8.05 -30.27 14.84
C ARG A 4 -7.18 -29.16 14.22
N LEU A 5 -5.89 -29.46 14.03
CA LEU A 5 -4.98 -28.60 13.28
C LEU A 5 -5.52 -28.50 11.86
N GLN A 6 -5.74 -27.26 11.41
CA GLN A 6 -5.99 -26.97 10.01
C GLN A 6 -4.78 -27.52 9.23
N GLU A 7 -5.03 -28.32 8.19
CA GLU A 7 -3.97 -28.94 7.40
C GLU A 7 -2.98 -27.85 6.93
N PRO A 8 -1.66 -28.14 6.92
CA PRO A 8 -0.67 -27.18 6.47
C PRO A 8 -1.07 -26.72 5.07
N TYR A 9 -1.22 -25.41 4.89
CA TYR A 9 -1.37 -24.80 3.59
C TYR A 9 -0.29 -25.40 2.69
N GLU A 10 -0.69 -26.20 1.68
CA GLU A 10 0.25 -26.77 0.72
C GLU A 10 1.06 -25.61 0.16
N ALA A 11 2.35 -25.60 0.47
CA ALA A 11 3.25 -24.60 -0.05
C ALA A 11 3.20 -24.70 -1.58
N VAL A 12 2.63 -23.66 -2.21
CA VAL A 12 2.66 -23.50 -3.66
C VAL A 12 4.11 -23.75 -4.12
N PRO A 13 4.35 -24.67 -5.06
CA PRO A 13 5.71 -25.04 -5.43
C PRO A 13 6.51 -23.81 -5.87
N PRO A 14 7.82 -23.74 -5.55
CA PRO A 14 8.66 -22.56 -5.81
C PRO A 14 8.71 -22.11 -7.29
N ALA A 15 8.30 -22.98 -8.22
CA ALA A 15 8.28 -22.70 -9.65
C ALA A 15 7.26 -21.61 -10.04
N ASP A 16 6.18 -21.43 -9.28
CA ASP A 16 5.14 -20.44 -9.61
C ASP A 16 5.48 -19.01 -9.14
N TYR A 17 6.50 -18.85 -8.29
CA TYR A 17 6.98 -17.53 -7.85
C TYR A 17 7.89 -16.84 -8.89
N VAL A 18 8.36 -17.55 -9.91
CA VAL A 18 9.40 -17.07 -10.83
C VAL A 18 8.81 -16.60 -12.16
N ASN A 19 8.01 -15.52 -12.10
CA ASN A 19 8.10 -14.43 -13.08
C ASN A 19 7.22 -13.23 -12.66
N LEU A 20 7.61 -12.49 -11.62
CA LEU A 20 7.00 -11.16 -11.32
C LEU A 20 6.99 -10.23 -12.56
N ARG A 21 7.87 -10.48 -13.55
CA ARG A 21 7.89 -9.79 -14.86
C ARG A 21 6.76 -10.19 -15.81
N ALA A 22 6.18 -11.39 -15.68
CA ALA A 22 5.04 -11.85 -16.48
C ALA A 22 3.69 -11.58 -15.82
N HIS A 23 3.68 -11.13 -14.56
CA HIS A 23 2.43 -10.78 -13.88
C HIS A 23 1.86 -9.50 -14.48
N ALA A 24 0.52 -9.47 -14.59
CA ALA A 24 -0.18 -8.30 -15.07
C ALA A 24 0.10 -7.10 -14.14
N LYS A 25 0.32 -5.93 -14.73
CA LYS A 25 0.72 -4.72 -14.01
C LYS A 25 -0.37 -3.66 -14.04
N LEU A 26 -0.41 -2.89 -12.98
CA LEU A 26 -1.16 -1.65 -12.89
C LEU A 26 -0.17 -0.49 -12.96
N ARG A 27 -0.36 0.40 -13.93
CA ARG A 27 0.50 1.57 -14.16
C ARG A 27 -0.25 2.83 -13.82
N ILE A 28 0.33 3.65 -12.97
CA ILE A 28 -0.15 5.00 -12.69
C ILE A 28 0.76 6.01 -13.36
N ARG A 29 0.15 6.98 -14.02
CA ARG A 29 0.83 8.01 -14.81
C ARG A 29 0.53 9.41 -14.29
N HIS A 30 1.46 10.31 -14.54
CA HIS A 30 1.36 11.74 -14.30
C HIS A 30 0.66 12.41 -15.51
N PRO A 31 -0.46 13.12 -15.34
CA PRO A 31 -1.22 13.68 -16.47
C PRO A 31 -0.47 14.80 -17.23
N GLY A 32 0.30 15.63 -16.51
CA GLY A 32 1.06 16.75 -17.10
C GLY A 32 2.46 16.45 -17.65
N TYR A 33 2.91 15.18 -17.62
CA TYR A 33 4.19 14.80 -18.21
C TYR A 33 3.99 14.19 -19.59
N ASP A 34 5.03 14.27 -20.43
CA ASP A 34 5.06 13.64 -21.74
C ASP A 34 4.86 12.12 -21.64
N ASP A 35 4.14 11.53 -22.59
CA ASP A 35 3.77 10.11 -22.52
C ASP A 35 4.96 9.15 -22.52
N ALA A 36 6.13 9.59 -22.97
CA ALA A 36 7.36 8.81 -22.89
C ALA A 36 7.94 8.76 -21.46
N ASN A 37 7.62 9.72 -20.59
CA ASN A 37 8.23 9.89 -19.26
C ASN A 37 7.20 10.25 -18.18
N ASN A 38 5.98 9.69 -18.28
CA ASN A 38 4.91 9.99 -17.32
C ASN A 38 4.58 8.88 -16.35
N GLU A 39 5.31 7.76 -16.31
CA GLU A 39 5.04 6.71 -15.32
C GLU A 39 5.44 7.18 -13.91
N LEU A 40 4.47 7.18 -12.99
CA LEU A 40 4.70 7.47 -11.56
C LEU A 40 5.05 6.20 -10.80
N LEU A 41 4.23 5.16 -10.99
CA LEU A 41 4.31 3.90 -10.27
C LEU A 41 3.86 2.76 -11.18
N SER A 42 4.55 1.63 -11.11
CA SER A 42 4.14 0.37 -11.70
C SER A 42 4.07 -0.69 -10.60
N LEU A 43 2.86 -1.18 -10.33
CA LEU A 43 2.59 -2.15 -9.28
C LEU A 43 2.20 -3.51 -9.90
N VAL A 44 2.66 -4.59 -9.29
CA VAL A 44 2.26 -5.95 -9.68
C VAL A 44 0.86 -6.23 -9.14
N ALA A 45 -0.05 -6.68 -10.01
CA ALA A 45 -1.41 -7.03 -9.60
C ALA A 45 -1.42 -8.37 -8.87
N ALA A 46 -1.25 -8.30 -7.55
CA ALA A 46 -1.14 -9.47 -6.67
C ALA A 46 -2.50 -9.97 -6.13
N ASP A 47 -3.55 -9.16 -6.24
CA ASP A 47 -4.89 -9.53 -5.76
C ASP A 47 -5.72 -10.14 -6.89
N CYS A 48 -6.53 -11.15 -6.59
CA CYS A 48 -7.48 -11.73 -7.53
C CYS A 48 -8.90 -11.72 -6.96
N ALA A 49 -9.86 -11.26 -7.77
CA ALA A 49 -11.27 -11.53 -7.51
C ALA A 49 -11.63 -12.85 -8.20
N SER A 50 -12.01 -13.86 -7.41
CA SER A 50 -12.58 -15.09 -7.96
C SER A 50 -13.97 -14.75 -8.49
N GLY A 51 -14.19 -14.90 -9.80
CA GLY A 51 -15.47 -14.60 -10.43
C GLY A 51 -16.60 -15.38 -9.78
N GLY A 52 -17.49 -14.66 -9.10
CA GLY A 52 -18.61 -15.22 -8.36
C GLY A 52 -19.34 -14.11 -7.60
N ASP A 53 -20.24 -13.44 -8.31
CA ASP A 53 -21.30 -12.57 -7.76
C ASP A 53 -20.89 -11.14 -7.34
N ASP A 54 -20.38 -10.35 -8.29
CA ASP A 54 -20.35 -8.89 -8.22
C ASP A 54 -21.48 -8.32 -9.08
N GLY A 55 -22.60 -8.01 -8.41
CA GLY A 55 -23.84 -7.41 -8.94
C GLY A 55 -23.71 -6.00 -9.54
N LEU A 56 -22.74 -5.78 -10.42
CA LEU A 56 -22.66 -4.61 -11.31
C LEU A 56 -22.96 -5.03 -12.74
N GLY A 57 -24.24 -5.37 -12.97
CA GLY A 57 -24.82 -5.38 -14.30
C GLY A 57 -24.99 -3.94 -14.79
N VAL A 58 -23.92 -3.34 -15.32
CA VAL A 58 -24.03 -2.15 -16.17
C VAL A 58 -23.97 -2.62 -17.61
N GLY A 59 -25.11 -2.49 -18.29
CA GLY A 59 -25.36 -2.99 -19.63
C GLY A 59 -24.35 -2.50 -20.67
N GLY A 60 -23.45 -3.40 -21.04
CA GLY A 60 -22.76 -3.41 -22.32
C GLY A 60 -23.05 -4.75 -22.97
N GLU A 61 -23.40 -4.71 -24.26
CA GLU A 61 -23.84 -5.87 -25.05
C GLU A 61 -22.95 -7.10 -24.83
N GLU A 62 -23.58 -8.21 -24.46
CA GLU A 62 -22.94 -9.51 -24.25
C GLU A 62 -22.28 -9.99 -25.54
N GLN A 63 -20.97 -9.74 -25.69
CA GLN A 63 -20.14 -10.59 -26.53
C GLN A 63 -19.91 -11.90 -25.78
N GLN A 64 -20.66 -12.93 -26.19
CA GLN A 64 -20.54 -14.31 -25.73
C GLN A 64 -19.11 -14.82 -25.95
N GLY A 65 -18.29 -14.80 -24.90
CA GLY A 65 -16.94 -15.36 -24.99
C GLY A 65 -15.96 -15.09 -23.84
N ASN A 66 -16.37 -15.14 -22.56
CA ASN A 66 -15.46 -15.48 -21.44
C ASN A 66 -16.19 -15.55 -20.09
N ARG A 67 -16.81 -16.69 -19.77
CA ARG A 67 -17.21 -17.00 -18.38
C ARG A 67 -16.00 -17.57 -17.66
N GLY A 68 -15.47 -16.84 -16.68
CA GLY A 68 -14.45 -17.36 -15.73
C GLY A 68 -13.06 -16.72 -15.77
N GLN A 69 -12.89 -15.51 -16.32
CA GLN A 69 -11.58 -14.86 -16.32
C GLN A 69 -11.30 -14.23 -14.93
N THR A 70 -10.39 -14.83 -14.16
CA THR A 70 -9.86 -14.25 -12.92
C THR A 70 -9.34 -12.84 -13.19
N ARG A 71 -9.92 -11.84 -12.53
CA ARG A 71 -9.46 -10.45 -12.65
C ARG A 71 -8.39 -10.19 -11.60
N TYR A 72 -7.18 -9.90 -12.07
CA TYR A 72 -6.08 -9.45 -11.23
C TYR A 72 -6.14 -7.93 -11.05
N GLY A 73 -5.86 -7.47 -9.84
CA GLY A 73 -5.83 -6.06 -9.50
C GLY A 73 -5.10 -5.76 -8.20
N ILE A 74 -5.36 -4.58 -7.65
CA ILE A 74 -4.89 -4.12 -6.33
C ILE A 74 -6.02 -3.31 -5.69
N GLN A 75 -6.23 -3.43 -4.37
CA GLN A 75 -7.21 -2.60 -3.67
C GLN A 75 -6.98 -1.10 -3.93
N TYR A 76 -8.04 -0.38 -4.33
CA TYR A 76 -7.96 1.04 -4.72
C TYR A 76 -7.25 1.89 -3.67
N GLN A 77 -7.59 1.74 -2.39
CA GLN A 77 -7.00 2.52 -1.30
C GLN A 77 -5.48 2.39 -1.22
N LEU A 78 -4.94 1.20 -1.49
CA LEU A 78 -3.49 0.97 -1.49
C LEU A 78 -2.82 1.73 -2.64
N VAL A 79 -3.40 1.67 -3.84
CA VAL A 79 -2.91 2.38 -5.02
C VAL A 79 -2.97 3.89 -4.78
N HIS A 80 -4.12 4.39 -4.28
CA HIS A 80 -4.33 5.79 -3.97
C HIS A 80 -3.34 6.31 -2.91
N ALA A 81 -3.14 5.58 -1.82
CA ALA A 81 -2.17 5.94 -0.78
C ALA A 81 -0.74 6.02 -1.34
N ALA A 82 -0.33 5.06 -2.17
CA ALA A 82 0.99 5.09 -2.82
C ALA A 82 1.16 6.33 -3.72
N CYS A 83 0.17 6.64 -4.54
CA CYS A 83 0.17 7.84 -5.39
C CYS A 83 0.22 9.13 -4.57
N ALA A 84 -0.58 9.22 -3.50
CA ALA A 84 -0.64 10.38 -2.64
C ALA A 84 0.70 10.63 -1.92
N ILE A 85 1.40 9.58 -1.47
CA ILE A 85 2.74 9.68 -0.88
C ILE A 85 3.73 10.24 -1.90
N VAL A 86 3.77 9.67 -3.11
CA VAL A 86 4.65 10.14 -4.20
C VAL A 86 4.35 11.57 -4.62
N ALA A 87 3.08 11.98 -4.56
CA ALA A 87 2.66 13.35 -4.83
C ALA A 87 2.85 14.32 -3.64
N GLY A 88 3.59 13.94 -2.58
CA GLY A 88 3.86 14.82 -1.44
C GLY A 88 2.70 14.92 -0.45
N ASN A 89 2.14 13.76 -0.08
CA ASN A 89 0.98 13.62 0.82
C ASN A 89 -0.26 14.35 0.29
N ARG A 90 -0.51 14.26 -1.02
CA ARG A 90 -1.71 14.81 -1.69
C ARG A 90 -2.82 13.76 -1.72
N PHE A 91 -3.34 13.45 -0.53
CA PHE A 91 -4.45 12.51 -0.35
C PHE A 91 -5.80 13.04 -0.88
N ASP A 92 -5.85 14.30 -1.28
CA ASP A 92 -6.93 14.94 -2.03
C ASP A 92 -6.92 14.61 -3.54
N GLY A 93 -5.91 13.88 -4.02
CA GLY A 93 -5.85 13.43 -5.40
C GLY A 93 -6.86 12.33 -5.74
N VAL A 94 -7.10 12.10 -7.02
CA VAL A 94 -8.04 11.10 -7.54
C VAL A 94 -7.40 10.28 -8.66
N ILE A 95 -7.79 9.01 -8.78
CA ILE A 95 -7.34 8.14 -9.87
C ILE A 95 -8.42 8.08 -10.94
N SER A 96 -8.04 8.23 -12.21
CA SER A 96 -8.92 8.10 -13.37
C SER A 96 -8.26 7.26 -14.48
N ARG A 97 -9.04 6.77 -15.43
CA ARG A 97 -8.53 6.14 -16.67
C ARG A 97 -8.14 7.17 -17.73
N GLN A 98 -8.62 8.41 -17.60
CA GLN A 98 -8.41 9.47 -18.58
C GLN A 98 -7.23 10.37 -18.18
N LYS A 99 -6.42 10.73 -19.18
CA LYS A 99 -5.31 11.68 -19.04
C LYS A 99 -5.80 13.09 -18.82
N ASP A 100 -6.84 13.48 -19.55
CA ASP A 100 -7.52 14.75 -19.39
C ASP A 100 -8.69 14.56 -18.42
N TRP A 101 -8.75 15.39 -17.38
CA TRP A 101 -9.86 15.34 -16.44
C TRP A 101 -11.04 16.12 -16.99
N ASP A 102 -12.08 15.37 -17.30
CA ASP A 102 -13.39 15.85 -17.68
C ASP A 102 -14.35 15.63 -16.50
N ASN A 103 -14.91 16.72 -15.95
CA ASN A 103 -15.86 16.68 -14.83
C ASN A 103 -17.21 16.01 -15.20
N ASP A 104 -17.56 15.92 -16.48
CA ASP A 104 -18.79 15.25 -16.95
C ASP A 104 -18.63 13.72 -16.98
N HIS A 105 -17.41 13.18 -17.08
CA HIS A 105 -17.18 11.75 -17.36
C HIS A 105 -16.29 11.02 -16.34
N SER A 106 -15.56 11.73 -15.48
CA SER A 106 -14.69 11.12 -14.48
C SER A 106 -15.44 10.88 -13.16
N LEU A 107 -16.14 9.75 -13.05
CA LEU A 107 -16.56 9.25 -11.74
C LEU A 107 -15.33 8.74 -10.97
N PRO A 108 -15.14 9.12 -9.70
CA PRO A 108 -14.12 8.52 -8.85
C PRO A 108 -14.32 7.00 -8.82
N LEU A 109 -13.23 6.26 -8.98
CA LEU A 109 -13.25 4.81 -8.80
C LEU A 109 -13.67 4.49 -7.36
N ASP A 110 -14.46 3.44 -7.18
CA ASP A 110 -14.94 3.02 -5.86
C ASP A 110 -13.75 2.74 -4.92
N PRO A 111 -13.65 3.45 -3.76
CA PRO A 111 -12.56 3.27 -2.82
C PRO A 111 -12.43 1.86 -2.23
N ALA A 112 -13.51 1.09 -2.19
CA ALA A 112 -13.49 -0.30 -1.70
C ALA A 112 -13.16 -1.30 -2.81
N ALA A 113 -13.14 -0.88 -4.07
CA ALA A 113 -13.01 -1.78 -5.21
C ALA A 113 -11.58 -2.25 -5.45
N LEU A 114 -11.50 -3.40 -6.11
CA LEU A 114 -10.28 -3.90 -6.71
C LEU A 114 -10.03 -3.14 -8.02
N LEU A 115 -8.92 -2.42 -8.10
CA LEU A 115 -8.50 -1.73 -9.33
C LEU A 115 -7.81 -2.73 -10.26
N PRO A 116 -8.37 -3.08 -11.42
CA PRO A 116 -7.78 -4.08 -12.30
C PRO A 116 -6.51 -3.57 -12.97
N THR A 117 -5.76 -4.49 -13.57
CA THR A 117 -4.57 -4.16 -14.37
C THR A 117 -4.92 -3.21 -15.51
N GLY A 118 -4.04 -2.25 -15.78
CA GLY A 118 -4.25 -1.23 -16.81
C GLY A 118 -3.46 0.05 -16.57
N ASP A 119 -3.70 1.04 -17.41
CA ASP A 119 -3.15 2.39 -17.30
C ASP A 119 -4.16 3.34 -16.67
N TYR A 120 -3.67 4.12 -15.72
CA TYR A 120 -4.45 5.12 -14.99
C TYR A 120 -3.61 6.38 -14.81
N TYR A 121 -4.28 7.47 -14.46
CA TYR A 121 -3.68 8.77 -14.18
C TYR A 121 -4.05 9.21 -12.76
N PHE A 122 -3.08 9.73 -12.02
CA PHE A 122 -3.32 10.36 -10.73
C PHE A 122 -3.43 11.87 -10.91
N HIS A 123 -4.58 12.41 -10.55
CA HIS A 123 -4.90 13.83 -10.68
C HIS A 123 -4.86 14.49 -9.32
N VAL A 124 -4.18 15.63 -9.23
CA VAL A 124 -4.04 16.38 -7.98
C VAL A 124 -4.65 17.77 -8.16
N PRO A 125 -5.62 18.17 -7.31
CA PRO A 125 -6.19 19.51 -7.31
C PRO A 125 -5.10 20.58 -7.19
N ASN A 126 -5.27 21.74 -7.83
CA ASN A 126 -4.31 22.84 -7.71
C ASN A 126 -4.21 23.33 -6.25
N GLU A 127 -5.36 23.50 -5.61
CA GLU A 127 -5.48 23.88 -4.20
C GLU A 127 -5.80 22.65 -3.35
N ARG A 128 -5.20 22.56 -2.15
CA ARG A 128 -5.52 21.47 -1.23
C ARG A 128 -6.99 21.54 -0.85
N GLN A 129 -7.74 20.53 -1.24
CA GLN A 129 -9.15 20.43 -0.87
C GLN A 129 -9.27 19.65 0.45
N PRO A 130 -10.27 19.99 1.30
CA PRO A 130 -10.65 19.13 2.41
C PRO A 130 -10.94 17.71 1.90
N LEU A 131 -10.56 16.69 2.67
CA LEU A 131 -10.77 15.28 2.33
C LEU A 131 -12.27 14.96 2.30
N LEU A 132 -12.87 15.17 1.12
CA LEU A 132 -14.25 14.91 0.66
C LEU A 132 -15.33 14.72 1.74
N GLY A 133 -16.12 15.78 1.93
CA GLY A 133 -17.56 15.66 2.15
C GLY A 133 -18.26 15.71 0.78
N THR A 134 -19.07 14.69 0.51
CA THR A 134 -20.00 14.51 -0.61
C THR A 134 -20.44 15.78 -1.33
N GLU A 135 -20.01 16.02 -2.58
CA GLU A 135 -20.70 16.46 -3.82
C GLU A 135 -19.64 16.40 -4.94
N ASN A 136 -19.98 16.07 -6.20
CA ASN A 136 -19.01 15.94 -7.30
C ASN A 136 -18.06 17.15 -7.36
N PRO A 137 -16.80 17.05 -6.89
CA PRO A 137 -15.96 18.23 -6.78
C PRO A 137 -15.47 18.59 -8.18
N VAL A 138 -15.74 19.82 -8.61
CA VAL A 138 -15.08 20.38 -9.79
C VAL A 138 -13.59 20.49 -9.47
N LEU A 139 -12.79 19.57 -9.98
CA LEU A 139 -11.36 19.58 -9.75
C LEU A 139 -10.71 20.60 -10.69
N ASN A 140 -10.24 21.71 -10.12
CA ASN A 140 -9.37 22.62 -10.84
C ASN A 140 -7.95 22.05 -10.84
N LEU A 141 -7.54 21.48 -11.98
CA LEU A 141 -6.24 20.85 -12.16
C LEU A 141 -5.31 21.78 -12.94
N ASN A 142 -4.05 21.87 -12.52
CA ASN A 142 -3.00 22.56 -13.27
C ASN A 142 -1.72 21.71 -13.26
N PRO A 143 -1.70 20.57 -13.98
CA PRO A 143 -0.53 19.72 -14.02
C PRO A 143 0.61 20.40 -14.84
N PRO A 144 1.89 20.14 -14.54
CA PRO A 144 2.36 19.11 -13.63
C PRO A 144 2.37 19.51 -12.15
N TYR A 145 2.05 18.54 -11.28
CA TYR A 145 2.20 18.70 -9.83
C TYR A 145 3.58 18.18 -9.39
N PRO A 146 4.14 18.69 -8.27
CA PRO A 146 5.43 18.20 -7.78
C PRO A 146 5.35 16.76 -7.28
N VAL A 147 6.37 15.98 -7.59
CA VAL A 147 6.57 14.62 -7.08
C VAL A 147 7.78 14.56 -6.16
N VAL A 148 7.67 13.73 -5.14
CA VAL A 148 8.73 13.50 -4.16
C VAL A 148 9.79 12.61 -4.80
N PRO A 149 11.05 13.08 -4.95
CA PRO A 149 12.04 12.39 -5.78
C PRO A 149 12.64 11.14 -5.10
N ASN A 150 12.62 11.08 -3.77
CA ASN A 150 13.15 9.97 -2.98
C ASN A 150 12.66 10.08 -1.53
N PHE A 151 12.90 9.02 -0.75
CA PHE A 151 12.50 8.93 0.64
C PHE A 151 13.04 10.08 1.51
N ARG A 152 14.29 10.53 1.31
CA ARG A 152 14.89 11.62 2.10
C ARG A 152 14.21 12.97 1.91
N SER A 153 13.58 13.18 0.75
CA SER A 153 12.82 14.38 0.43
C SER A 153 11.35 14.29 0.83
N TRP A 154 10.87 13.12 1.25
CA TRP A 154 9.51 12.95 1.74
C TRP A 154 9.39 13.45 3.17
N SER A 155 8.27 14.10 3.52
CA SER A 155 7.96 14.46 4.90
C SER A 155 6.85 13.57 5.44
N PHE A 156 7.02 13.03 6.64
CA PHE A 156 6.02 12.23 7.32
C PHE A 156 4.79 13.09 7.65
N PRO A 157 3.58 12.69 7.24
CA PRO A 157 2.37 13.50 7.35
C PRO A 157 1.79 13.50 8.77
N THR A 158 2.49 14.08 9.75
CA THR A 158 2.11 14.11 11.18
C THR A 158 0.63 14.38 11.45
N ASP A 159 0.09 15.49 10.92
CA ASP A 159 -1.26 15.96 11.25
C ASP A 159 -2.33 15.45 10.28
N GLN A 160 -1.95 15.04 9.07
CA GLN A 160 -2.87 14.61 8.01
C GLN A 160 -3.14 13.10 8.03
N PHE A 161 -2.29 12.33 8.73
CA PHE A 161 -2.33 10.87 8.71
C PHE A 161 -3.54 10.28 9.43
N ARG A 162 -4.04 10.95 10.49
CA ARG A 162 -5.12 10.41 11.33
C ARG A 162 -6.50 10.48 10.66
N ASP A 163 -6.74 11.53 9.88
CA ASP A 163 -8.07 11.85 9.37
C ASP A 163 -8.29 11.46 7.89
N SER A 164 -7.24 11.01 7.20
CA SER A 164 -7.31 10.61 5.79
C SER A 164 -8.06 9.28 5.60
N PRO A 165 -9.18 9.26 4.85
CA PRO A 165 -9.85 8.02 4.48
C PRO A 165 -8.94 7.00 3.79
N ALA A 166 -7.96 7.48 3.00
CA ALA A 166 -7.00 6.66 2.27
C ALA A 166 -6.01 5.91 3.19
N LEU A 167 -5.83 6.41 4.41
CA LEU A 167 -4.95 5.82 5.43
C LEU A 167 -5.72 5.07 6.51
N ARG A 168 -7.05 4.93 6.38
CA ARG A 168 -7.86 4.24 7.39
C ARG A 168 -7.37 2.83 7.66
N ALA A 169 -6.98 2.06 6.65
CA ALA A 169 -6.45 0.71 6.88
C ALA A 169 -5.20 0.73 7.78
N TRP A 170 -4.40 1.79 7.70
CA TRP A 170 -3.15 1.94 8.47
C TRP A 170 -3.42 2.37 9.91
N THR A 171 -4.54 3.07 10.16
CA THR A 171 -4.92 3.52 11.50
C THR A 171 -5.93 2.61 12.20
N SER A 172 -6.69 1.80 11.45
CA SER A 172 -7.72 0.89 11.99
C SER A 172 -7.25 -0.55 12.14
N THR A 173 -6.13 -0.93 11.52
CA THR A 173 -5.59 -2.29 11.66
C THR A 173 -5.21 -2.53 13.12
N THR A 174 -5.83 -3.55 13.73
CA THR A 174 -5.46 -4.00 15.07
C THR A 174 -4.10 -4.66 15.00
N ILE A 175 -3.07 -3.94 15.42
CA ILE A 175 -1.74 -4.52 15.63
C ILE A 175 -1.74 -5.11 17.03
N ALA A 176 -1.14 -6.30 17.20
CA ALA A 176 -0.96 -6.88 18.53
C ALA A 176 -0.26 -5.84 19.42
N PRO A 177 -0.75 -5.58 20.65
CA PRO A 177 -0.16 -4.57 21.51
C PRO A 177 1.34 -4.85 21.69
N ALA A 178 2.16 -3.80 21.57
CA ALA A 178 3.55 -3.88 21.96
C ALA A 178 3.60 -4.38 23.41
N SER A 179 4.31 -5.47 23.62
CA SER A 179 4.55 -6.05 24.93
C SER A 179 5.15 -5.00 25.89
N ASP A 180 4.68 -5.00 27.14
CA ASP A 180 5.03 -3.99 28.15
C ASP A 180 6.54 -3.73 28.24
N GLY A 181 6.92 -2.48 27.92
CA GLY A 181 8.06 -1.70 28.41
C GLY A 181 9.50 -2.18 28.16
N ASP A 182 9.79 -3.47 28.29
CA ASP A 182 11.17 -3.98 28.37
C ASP A 182 11.42 -5.20 27.47
N GLN A 183 10.37 -5.71 26.82
CA GLN A 183 10.50 -6.85 25.91
C GLN A 183 11.18 -6.41 24.61
N SER A 184 12.31 -7.02 24.29
CA SER A 184 13.01 -6.79 23.03
C SER A 184 12.15 -7.22 21.83
N ALA A 185 12.35 -6.60 20.67
CA ALA A 185 11.62 -6.98 19.45
C ALA A 185 11.81 -8.47 19.08
N LYS A 186 12.96 -9.07 19.44
CA LYS A 186 13.21 -10.52 19.28
C LYS A 186 12.30 -11.36 20.18
N GLU A 187 12.13 -10.96 21.43
CA GLU A 187 11.23 -11.64 22.37
C GLU A 187 9.77 -11.40 22.01
N ARG A 188 9.41 -10.22 21.49
CA ARG A 188 8.07 -9.91 21.00
C ARG A 188 7.69 -10.82 19.83
N ASP A 189 8.61 -10.99 18.88
CA ASP A 189 8.31 -11.66 17.62
C ASP A 189 8.45 -13.19 17.70
N VAL A 190 9.40 -13.69 18.51
CA VAL A 190 9.71 -15.12 18.80
C VAL A 190 10.17 -15.95 17.59
N SER A 191 9.68 -15.63 16.40
CA SER A 191 9.93 -16.29 15.12
C SER A 191 9.85 -15.26 14.00
N CYS A 192 10.30 -15.63 12.80
CA CYS A 192 10.12 -14.79 11.61
C CYS A 192 8.64 -14.40 11.44
N ARG A 193 8.35 -13.10 11.47
CA ARG A 193 6.97 -12.57 11.40
C ARG A 193 6.25 -12.88 10.09
N LEU A 194 6.99 -13.25 9.04
CA LEU A 194 6.44 -13.61 7.73
C LEU A 194 6.33 -15.11 7.47
N THR A 195 7.21 -15.94 8.05
CA THR A 195 7.32 -17.36 7.69
C THR A 195 7.19 -18.31 8.88
N HIS A 196 7.05 -17.78 10.09
CA HIS A 196 7.01 -18.53 11.36
C HIS A 196 8.24 -19.42 11.64
N HIS A 197 9.33 -19.26 10.90
CA HIS A 197 10.57 -19.99 11.18
C HIS A 197 11.27 -19.43 12.42
N HIS A 198 11.73 -20.32 13.30
CA HIS A 198 12.41 -19.97 14.55
C HIS A 198 13.93 -19.89 14.41
N GLU A 199 14.50 -20.62 13.44
CA GLU A 199 15.94 -20.69 13.22
C GLU A 199 16.38 -19.71 12.12
N CYS A 200 17.67 -19.34 12.15
CA CYS A 200 18.29 -18.45 11.17
C CYS A 200 17.53 -17.13 11.00
N VAL A 201 17.15 -16.50 12.11
CA VAL A 201 16.43 -15.22 12.14
C VAL A 201 17.33 -14.03 12.46
N GLN A 202 16.97 -12.86 11.93
CA GLN A 202 17.69 -11.60 12.04
C GLN A 202 16.70 -10.45 12.31
N MET A 203 17.16 -9.45 13.06
CA MET A 203 16.38 -8.23 13.30
C MET A 203 16.56 -7.27 12.12
N ALA A 204 15.47 -6.94 11.44
CA ALA A 204 15.44 -5.97 10.35
C ALA A 204 14.87 -4.64 10.82
N HIS A 205 15.45 -3.53 10.35
CA HIS A 205 14.89 -2.20 10.57
C HIS A 205 13.76 -1.92 9.60
N ILE A 206 12.68 -1.30 10.07
CA ILE A 206 11.59 -0.82 9.21
C ILE A 206 12.02 0.47 8.50
N VAL A 207 12.53 1.43 9.26
CA VAL A 207 13.26 2.60 8.75
C VAL A 207 14.75 2.32 8.90
N PRO A 208 15.51 2.18 7.80
CA PRO A 208 16.94 1.88 7.86
C PRO A 208 17.71 2.93 8.65
N THR A 209 18.73 2.50 9.39
CA THR A 209 19.58 3.41 10.19
C THR A 209 20.34 4.43 9.34
N THR A 210 20.57 4.15 8.05
CA THR A 210 21.13 5.10 7.09
C THR A 210 20.23 6.31 6.85
N GLU A 211 18.96 6.24 7.22
CA GLU A 211 17.98 7.33 7.11
C GLU A 211 17.80 8.10 8.44
N ALA A 212 18.78 8.03 9.35
CA ALA A 212 18.76 8.75 10.63
C ALA A 212 18.43 10.24 10.51
N HIS A 213 18.95 10.93 9.49
CA HIS A 213 18.64 12.33 9.27
C HIS A 213 17.15 12.55 8.98
N TRP A 214 16.56 11.73 8.09
CA TRP A 214 15.14 11.79 7.77
C TRP A 214 14.28 11.47 9.01
N PHE A 215 14.70 10.47 9.79
CA PHE A 215 14.01 10.05 11.00
C PHE A 215 13.94 11.19 12.02
N MET A 216 15.06 11.88 12.24
CA MET A 216 15.13 13.03 13.14
C MET A 216 14.35 14.23 12.61
N SER A 217 14.46 14.56 11.31
CA SER A 217 13.76 15.71 10.72
C SER A 217 12.24 15.57 10.75
N ASN A 218 11.74 14.34 10.78
CA ASN A 218 10.31 14.04 10.85
C ASN A 218 9.83 13.72 12.26
N ASP A 219 10.67 13.95 13.28
CA ASP A 219 10.35 13.68 14.69
C ASP A 219 9.80 12.27 14.91
N MET A 220 10.39 11.29 14.22
CA MET A 220 9.90 9.90 14.27
C MET A 220 10.18 9.23 15.62
N GLY A 221 11.01 9.85 16.48
CA GLY A 221 11.26 9.38 17.84
C GLY A 221 9.98 9.26 18.67
N ARG A 222 8.97 10.11 18.44
CA ARG A 222 7.67 10.05 19.12
C ARG A 222 6.87 8.76 18.86
N MET A 223 7.23 8.00 17.83
CA MET A 223 6.62 6.70 17.51
C MET A 223 7.26 5.54 18.27
N SER A 224 8.27 5.83 19.09
CA SER A 224 9.06 4.87 19.85
C SER A 224 9.02 5.23 21.34
N VAL A 225 9.14 4.23 22.20
CA VAL A 225 9.34 4.46 23.64
C VAL A 225 10.74 5.03 23.93
N LYS A 226 11.73 4.70 23.08
CA LYS A 226 13.09 5.25 23.14
C LYS A 226 13.18 6.56 22.37
N ASP A 227 14.07 7.46 22.80
CA ASP A 227 14.28 8.76 22.18
C ASP A 227 15.54 8.81 21.29
N GLY A 228 15.53 9.76 20.35
CA GLY A 228 16.72 10.14 19.57
C GLY A 228 17.35 9.00 18.77
N LYS A 229 18.67 8.81 18.94
CA LYS A 229 19.46 7.82 18.19
C LYS A 229 19.04 6.38 18.53
N ASP A 230 18.66 6.13 19.78
CA ASP A 230 18.26 4.80 20.23
C ASP A 230 16.93 4.37 19.62
N ALA A 231 16.04 5.33 19.31
CA ALA A 231 14.77 5.07 18.64
C ALA A 231 14.94 4.43 17.27
N ILE A 232 15.90 4.91 16.47
CA ILE A 232 16.15 4.38 15.13
C ILE A 232 17.01 3.11 15.17
N GLU A 233 18.04 3.06 16.01
CA GLU A 233 18.99 1.94 16.02
C GLU A 233 18.44 0.70 16.72
N ILE A 234 17.76 0.90 17.85
CA ILE A 234 17.37 -0.18 18.76
C ILE A 234 15.93 -0.04 19.28
N GLY A 235 15.11 0.84 18.70
CA GLY A 235 13.69 0.97 19.02
C GLY A 235 12.92 -0.27 18.59
N ASN A 236 12.17 -0.89 19.50
CA ASN A 236 11.46 -2.13 19.21
C ASN A 236 10.34 -1.93 18.16
N GLU A 237 9.83 -0.70 18.08
CA GLU A 237 8.82 -0.23 17.14
C GLU A 237 9.37 -0.11 15.72
N ASN A 238 10.69 0.09 15.58
CA ASN A 238 11.39 0.15 14.30
C ASN A 238 12.01 -1.19 13.89
N LEU A 239 11.74 -2.27 14.62
CA LEU A 239 12.38 -3.56 14.41
C LEU A 239 11.36 -4.67 14.16
N ILE A 240 11.71 -5.59 13.25
CA ILE A 240 10.94 -6.79 12.92
C ILE A 240 11.88 -8.00 12.78
N LEU A 241 11.51 -9.14 13.37
CA LEU A 241 12.27 -10.38 13.25
C LEU A 241 11.92 -11.12 11.96
N LEU A 242 12.92 -11.36 11.11
CA LEU A 242 12.77 -12.03 9.80
C LEU A 242 13.74 -13.20 9.67
N ARG A 243 13.42 -14.19 8.83
CA ARG A 243 14.36 -15.26 8.43
C ARG A 243 15.46 -14.65 7.57
N ALA A 244 16.70 -15.15 7.63
CA ALA A 244 17.87 -14.50 7.01
C ALA A 244 17.75 -14.24 5.50
N ASP A 245 17.10 -15.14 4.77
CA ASP A 245 16.80 -14.95 3.34
C ASP A 245 15.76 -13.83 3.13
N VAL A 246 14.70 -13.82 3.94
CA VAL A 246 13.65 -12.78 3.93
C VAL A 246 14.20 -11.41 4.37
N TYR A 247 15.09 -11.39 5.36
CA TYR A 247 15.84 -10.20 5.76
C TYR A 247 16.60 -9.62 4.57
N THR A 248 17.30 -10.47 3.80
CA THR A 248 18.13 -10.02 2.68
C THR A 248 17.30 -9.32 1.60
N ILE A 249 16.12 -9.86 1.27
CA ILE A 249 15.22 -9.22 0.29
C ILE A 249 14.48 -8.01 0.87
N TRP A 250 14.24 -7.97 2.18
CA TRP A 250 13.69 -6.79 2.88
C TRP A 250 14.66 -5.60 2.85
N ASP A 251 15.91 -5.81 3.25
CA ASP A 251 16.94 -4.76 3.28
C ASP A 251 17.26 -4.18 1.90
N ARG A 252 17.07 -4.99 0.86
CA ARG A 252 17.19 -4.56 -0.54
C ARG A 252 15.98 -3.79 -1.06
N SER A 253 14.93 -3.65 -0.24
CA SER A 253 13.65 -3.06 -0.62
C SER A 253 12.98 -3.77 -1.82
N ASP A 254 13.20 -5.09 -1.95
CA ASP A 254 12.62 -5.88 -3.05
C ASP A 254 11.10 -6.09 -2.85
N PHE A 255 10.58 -5.92 -1.63
CA PHE A 255 9.15 -5.95 -1.31
C PHE A 255 8.81 -5.05 -0.12
N SER A 256 7.52 -4.82 0.11
CA SER A 256 7.00 -4.11 1.28
C SER A 256 5.75 -4.80 1.80
N ILE A 257 5.49 -4.64 3.10
CA ILE A 257 4.26 -5.13 3.75
C ILE A 257 3.33 -3.94 3.90
N VAL A 258 2.08 -4.11 3.48
CA VAL A 258 1.06 -3.06 3.54
C VAL A 258 -0.22 -3.62 4.16
N PRO A 259 -0.87 -2.88 5.08
CA PRO A 259 -2.17 -3.27 5.58
C PRO A 259 -3.19 -3.19 4.44
N LYS A 260 -4.09 -4.17 4.39
CA LYS A 260 -5.21 -4.21 3.44
C LYS A 260 -6.51 -4.06 4.21
N MET A 261 -7.50 -3.43 3.60
CA MET A 261 -8.84 -3.46 4.14
C MET A 261 -9.38 -4.87 4.02
N ASP A 262 -10.03 -5.34 5.09
CA ASP A 262 -10.79 -6.57 5.05
C ASP A 262 -12.04 -6.34 4.20
N THR A 263 -12.07 -6.95 3.02
CA THR A 263 -13.23 -6.91 2.12
C THR A 263 -14.30 -7.91 2.54
N THR A 264 -14.05 -8.77 3.53
CA THR A 264 -14.97 -9.81 4.00
C THR A 264 -15.97 -9.35 5.07
N LEU A 265 -15.93 -8.07 5.48
CA LEU A 265 -16.81 -7.51 6.51
C LEU A 265 -18.00 -6.69 5.97
N VAL A 266 -18.16 -6.57 4.65
CA VAL A 266 -19.37 -5.96 4.06
C VAL A 266 -20.47 -7.04 4.01
N GLY A 267 -21.03 -7.37 5.17
CA GLY A 267 -22.11 -8.37 5.25
C GLY A 267 -22.22 -9.10 6.58
N LYS A 268 -22.31 -8.37 7.69
CA LYS A 268 -23.00 -8.85 8.91
C LYS A 268 -23.78 -7.72 9.56
#